data_AF-A0A9X2XP51-F1
#
_entry.id   AF-A0A9X2XP51-F1
#
_cell.length_a   1.000
_cell.length_b   1.000
_cell.length_c   1.000
_cell.angle_alpha   90.00
_cell.angle_beta   90.00
_cell.angle_gamma   90.00
#
_symmetry.space_group_name_H-M   'P 1'
#
loop_
_entity.id
_entity.type
_entity.pdbx_description
1 polymer ?
#
loop_
_entity_poly.entity_id
_entity_poly.type
_entity_poly.pdbx_seq_one_letter_code
_entity_poly.pdbx_strand_id
1 'polypeptide(L)'
;MRTHSFDYITGTMRVPVAAPESWSIDGLDAFYKDPNHPEWGGTICRILYHESIHFWQFFSSGYLANLLAEDWIRVKKFDEEKVITPTKGHIEKHFTKADSYPFSAAELTECWARYWDVHTRSPLQIIQEDEVLSRDPQVQKALSTIDPRYPTRYTGVMFDTFMSEGKDSKSYAQPYRWMLEVSTTGSRFVNSLFPALVTTAFGSPDPVRVFCETFYLIEHSPQLKNGLMAHMNSNIHFNWFYNWGNIIHVVNQLMHEAKMPLFTSGVDVIERGPLKTHPIYQLYAKRIKKLFAGLLLFSFGAESPGAITIKEEDSTKFVDFMERDVYSKHTWIAFGLPGQPNYRAYLGHYLPPPCIHFSNMTYYAYETPQLYETDDKKEEFKTVEAFKQLIDGLNEQVRKYKNAKKAMELGLPVDTFN
;
A
#
# COMPACT_ATOMS: atom_id res chain seq x y z
N MET A 1 -13.44 16.61 -2.53
CA MET A 1 -13.28 15.15 -2.71
C MET A 1 -12.23 14.98 -3.79
N ARG A 2 -11.07 14.38 -3.49
CA ARG A 2 -10.13 14.05 -4.58
C ARG A 2 -10.83 13.03 -5.48
N THR A 3 -10.84 13.27 -6.77
CA THR A 3 -10.96 12.18 -7.73
C THR A 3 -9.78 11.27 -7.44
N HIS A 4 -10.01 10.06 -6.92
CA HIS A 4 -8.93 9.09 -6.70
C HIS A 4 -8.15 8.96 -8.00
N SER A 5 -6.83 9.14 -7.90
CA SER A 5 -5.96 9.07 -9.08
C SER A 5 -5.79 7.62 -9.55
N PHE A 6 -6.13 6.64 -8.72
CA PHE A 6 -6.04 5.21 -9.01
C PHE A 6 -7.41 4.54 -9.20
N ASP A 7 -7.54 3.75 -10.28
CA ASP A 7 -8.71 2.93 -10.58
C ASP A 7 -8.41 1.45 -10.28
N TYR A 8 -8.99 0.91 -9.20
CA TYR A 8 -8.78 -0.49 -8.82
C TYR A 8 -9.26 -1.49 -9.88
N ILE A 9 -10.18 -1.17 -10.78
CA ILE A 9 -10.60 -2.15 -11.80
C ILE A 9 -9.53 -2.25 -12.89
N THR A 10 -9.03 -1.12 -13.36
CA THR A 10 -8.10 -1.13 -14.50
C THR A 10 -6.63 -1.12 -14.07
N GLY A 11 -6.37 -0.87 -12.79
CA GLY A 11 -5.05 -0.60 -12.24
C GLY A 11 -4.43 0.69 -12.78
N THR A 12 -5.21 1.56 -13.41
CA THR A 12 -4.71 2.77 -14.05
C THR A 12 -4.58 3.91 -13.05
N MET A 13 -3.46 4.60 -13.10
CA MET A 13 -3.15 5.78 -12.30
C MET A 13 -3.08 7.05 -13.15
N ARG A 14 -3.49 8.19 -12.58
CA ARG A 14 -3.33 9.53 -13.18
C ARG A 14 -2.43 10.40 -12.32
N VAL A 15 -1.32 10.82 -12.88
CA VAL A 15 -0.34 11.72 -12.27
C VAL A 15 -0.34 13.02 -13.09
N PRO A 16 -0.97 14.11 -12.61
CA PRO A 16 -1.24 15.32 -13.40
C PRO A 16 -0.01 16.23 -13.57
N VAL A 17 1.17 15.64 -13.75
CA VAL A 17 2.46 16.31 -13.94
C VAL A 17 3.29 15.54 -14.97
N ALA A 18 4.30 16.17 -15.55
CA ALA A 18 5.14 15.54 -16.56
C ALA A 18 6.10 14.55 -15.89
N ALA A 19 6.26 13.36 -16.49
CA ALA A 19 7.33 12.45 -16.12
C ALA A 19 8.66 12.88 -16.76
N PRO A 20 9.81 12.59 -16.12
CA PRO A 20 11.12 12.66 -16.74
C PRO A 20 11.17 11.85 -18.04
N GLU A 21 11.81 12.39 -19.07
CA GLU A 21 11.92 11.71 -20.38
C GLU A 21 12.65 10.36 -20.27
N SER A 22 13.60 10.24 -19.34
CA SER A 22 14.34 9.01 -19.07
C SER A 22 13.45 7.82 -18.70
N TRP A 23 12.28 8.05 -18.11
CA TRP A 23 11.37 6.96 -17.71
C TRP A 23 10.74 6.22 -18.90
N SER A 24 10.78 6.80 -20.10
CA SER A 24 10.38 6.11 -21.32
C SER A 24 11.38 5.01 -21.74
N ILE A 25 12.62 5.08 -21.24
CA ILE A 25 13.73 4.17 -21.57
C ILE A 25 14.06 3.30 -20.35
N ASP A 26 14.28 3.93 -19.20
CA ASP A 26 14.83 3.30 -17.99
C ASP A 26 13.73 2.78 -17.03
N GLY A 27 12.46 3.09 -17.30
CA GLY A 27 11.34 2.75 -16.45
C GLY A 27 11.30 3.53 -15.13
N LEU A 28 10.66 2.94 -14.11
CA LEU A 28 10.37 3.59 -12.81
C LEU A 28 11.29 3.13 -11.68
N ASP A 29 12.29 2.31 -11.96
CA ASP A 29 13.14 1.70 -10.92
C ASP A 29 13.87 2.74 -10.07
N ALA A 30 14.41 3.78 -10.72
CA ALA A 30 15.09 4.87 -10.03
C ALA A 30 14.16 5.59 -9.05
N PHE A 31 12.89 5.80 -9.44
CA PHE A 31 11.88 6.40 -8.59
C PHE A 31 11.60 5.56 -7.35
N TYR A 32 11.37 4.26 -7.51
CA TYR A 32 11.04 3.41 -6.35
C TYR A 32 12.24 3.14 -5.44
N LYS A 33 13.48 3.23 -5.95
CA LYS A 33 14.69 3.21 -5.12
C LYS A 33 14.79 4.46 -4.25
N ASP A 34 14.65 5.64 -4.84
CA ASP A 34 14.72 6.92 -4.14
C ASP A 34 13.56 7.86 -4.53
N PRO A 35 12.37 7.69 -3.94
CA PRO A 35 11.19 8.50 -4.29
C PRO A 35 11.33 9.97 -3.87
N ASN A 36 12.33 10.30 -3.04
CA ASN A 36 12.59 11.66 -2.59
C ASN A 36 13.67 12.37 -3.41
N HIS A 37 14.17 11.74 -4.47
CA HIS A 37 15.16 12.37 -5.30
C HIS A 37 14.61 13.71 -5.84
N PRO A 38 15.37 14.82 -5.73
CA PRO A 38 14.87 16.16 -6.08
C PRO A 38 14.33 16.28 -7.51
N GLU A 39 14.83 15.45 -8.43
CA GLU A 39 14.45 15.49 -9.85
C GLU A 39 12.99 15.06 -10.11
N TRP A 40 12.38 14.27 -9.21
CA TRP A 40 10.98 13.87 -9.34
C TRP A 40 10.04 15.03 -8.98
N GLY A 41 10.48 15.94 -8.12
CA GLY A 41 9.63 16.98 -7.54
C GLY A 41 8.57 16.42 -6.57
N GLY A 42 8.04 17.31 -5.71
CA GLY A 42 7.11 16.93 -4.64
C GLY A 42 5.81 16.29 -5.14
N THR A 43 5.27 16.77 -6.27
CA THR A 43 3.97 16.30 -6.78
C THR A 43 4.03 14.88 -7.36
N ILE A 44 5.07 14.53 -8.15
CA ILE A 44 5.23 13.17 -8.68
C ILE A 44 5.40 12.21 -7.51
N CYS A 45 6.37 12.51 -6.62
CA CYS A 45 6.64 11.72 -5.42
C CYS A 45 5.34 11.42 -4.65
N ARG A 46 4.58 12.47 -4.33
CA ARG A 46 3.35 12.37 -3.57
C ARG A 46 2.28 11.50 -4.23
N ILE A 47 2.01 11.71 -5.52
CA ILE A 47 0.89 11.03 -6.18
C ILE A 47 1.29 9.63 -6.61
N LEU A 48 2.43 9.50 -7.31
CA LEU A 48 2.87 8.20 -7.83
C LEU A 48 3.12 7.21 -6.69
N TYR A 49 3.80 7.63 -5.61
CA TYR A 49 4.08 6.73 -4.50
C TYR A 49 2.83 6.35 -3.70
N HIS A 50 2.01 7.34 -3.31
CA HIS A 50 0.77 7.08 -2.54
C HIS A 50 -0.18 6.13 -3.28
N GLU A 51 -0.40 6.37 -4.57
CA GLU A 51 -1.29 5.54 -5.38
C GLU A 51 -0.65 4.16 -5.69
N SER A 52 0.69 4.06 -5.74
CA SER A 52 1.37 2.76 -5.80
C SER A 52 1.18 1.94 -4.52
N ILE A 53 1.12 2.60 -3.36
CA ILE A 53 0.81 1.91 -2.10
C ILE A 53 -0.60 1.33 -2.14
N HIS A 54 -1.60 2.07 -2.63
CA HIS A 54 -2.96 1.54 -2.81
C HIS A 54 -3.00 0.30 -3.71
N PHE A 55 -2.20 0.31 -4.77
CA PHE A 55 -2.04 -0.85 -5.64
C PHE A 55 -1.43 -2.05 -4.91
N TRP A 56 -0.40 -1.84 -4.10
CA TRP A 56 0.23 -2.91 -3.31
C TRP A 56 -0.67 -3.43 -2.18
N GLN A 57 -1.40 -2.54 -1.50
CA GLN A 57 -2.37 -2.88 -0.45
C GLN A 57 -3.40 -3.89 -0.94
N PHE A 58 -3.88 -3.72 -2.19
CA PHE A 58 -4.82 -4.64 -2.81
C PHE A 58 -4.29 -6.08 -2.83
N PHE A 59 -3.02 -6.30 -3.17
CA PHE A 59 -2.45 -7.66 -3.20
C PHE A 59 -2.30 -8.28 -1.81
N SER A 60 -2.02 -7.47 -0.78
CA SER A 60 -1.98 -7.95 0.61
C SER A 60 -3.36 -8.12 1.27
N SER A 61 -4.42 -7.54 0.70
CA SER A 61 -5.73 -7.48 1.35
C SER A 61 -6.78 -8.32 0.64
N GLY A 62 -7.22 -9.40 1.29
CA GLY A 62 -8.38 -10.15 0.84
C GLY A 62 -9.67 -9.31 0.87
N TYR A 63 -9.80 -8.39 1.83
CA TYR A 63 -10.94 -7.47 1.89
C TYR A 63 -11.05 -6.59 0.64
N LEU A 64 -9.98 -5.84 0.30
CA LEU A 64 -9.96 -4.97 -0.88
C LEU A 64 -10.14 -5.77 -2.17
N ALA A 65 -9.53 -6.95 -2.25
CA ALA A 65 -9.68 -7.80 -3.42
C ALA A 65 -11.10 -8.35 -3.60
N ASN A 66 -11.82 -8.64 -2.52
CA ASN A 66 -13.23 -9.03 -2.62
C ASN A 66 -14.13 -7.85 -3.05
N LEU A 67 -13.87 -6.62 -2.58
CA LEU A 67 -14.59 -5.44 -3.08
C LEU A 67 -14.43 -5.29 -4.59
N LEU A 68 -13.19 -5.45 -5.06
CA LEU A 68 -12.89 -5.39 -6.47
C LEU A 68 -13.50 -6.55 -7.26
N ALA A 69 -13.52 -7.76 -6.69
CA ALA A 69 -14.16 -8.92 -7.31
C ALA A 69 -15.66 -8.70 -7.53
N GLU A 70 -16.35 -8.06 -6.58
CA GLU A 70 -17.75 -7.69 -6.76
C GLU A 70 -17.93 -6.68 -7.89
N ASP A 71 -17.12 -5.63 -7.95
CA ASP A 71 -17.21 -4.63 -9.03
C ASP A 71 -16.89 -5.26 -10.39
N TRP A 72 -15.92 -6.16 -10.46
CA TRP A 72 -15.62 -6.90 -11.67
C TRP A 72 -16.78 -7.80 -12.12
N ILE A 73 -17.49 -8.45 -11.20
CA ILE A 73 -18.72 -9.20 -11.52
C ILE A 73 -19.77 -8.27 -12.13
N ARG A 74 -19.95 -7.06 -11.58
CA ARG A 74 -20.91 -6.08 -12.10
C ARG A 74 -20.54 -5.61 -13.51
N VAL A 75 -19.26 -5.36 -13.78
CA VAL A 75 -18.77 -5.03 -15.13
C VAL A 75 -19.10 -6.16 -16.10
N LYS A 76 -18.70 -7.41 -15.79
CA LYS A 76 -18.98 -8.56 -16.66
C LYS A 76 -20.47 -8.76 -16.92
N LYS A 77 -21.31 -8.67 -15.87
CA LYS A 77 -22.75 -8.78 -16.01
C LYS A 77 -23.35 -7.68 -16.88
N PHE A 78 -22.84 -6.45 -16.78
CA PHE A 78 -23.24 -5.38 -17.68
C PHE A 78 -22.84 -5.67 -19.13
N ASP A 79 -21.64 -6.21 -19.37
CA ASP A 79 -21.23 -6.52 -20.73
C ASP A 79 -22.08 -7.62 -21.37
N GLU A 80 -22.39 -8.67 -20.60
CA GLU A 80 -23.14 -9.84 -21.04
C GLU A 80 -24.65 -9.55 -21.15
N GLU A 81 -25.24 -8.96 -20.13
CA GLU A 81 -26.70 -8.85 -19.98
C GLU A 81 -27.23 -7.42 -20.16
N LYS A 82 -26.34 -6.41 -20.24
CA LYS A 82 -26.70 -4.97 -20.19
C LYS A 82 -27.45 -4.58 -18.92
N VAL A 83 -27.28 -5.35 -17.84
CA VAL A 83 -27.90 -5.13 -16.53
C VAL A 83 -26.94 -4.38 -15.60
N ILE A 84 -27.36 -3.22 -15.10
CA ILE A 84 -26.65 -2.52 -14.02
C ILE A 84 -27.15 -3.06 -12.68
N THR A 85 -26.25 -3.71 -11.94
CA THR A 85 -26.52 -4.13 -10.56
C THR A 85 -26.18 -2.99 -9.60
N PRO A 86 -27.11 -2.58 -8.71
CA PRO A 86 -26.84 -1.53 -7.73
C PRO A 86 -25.62 -1.83 -6.85
N THR A 87 -24.89 -0.78 -6.47
CA THR A 87 -23.86 -0.88 -5.42
C THR A 87 -24.56 -1.02 -4.08
N LYS A 88 -24.56 -2.23 -3.52
CA LYS A 88 -25.08 -2.58 -2.19
C LYS A 88 -24.11 -3.53 -1.51
N GLY A 89 -24.21 -3.66 -0.18
CA GLY A 89 -23.46 -4.68 0.56
C GLY A 89 -22.06 -4.21 0.95
N HIS A 90 -21.02 -4.97 0.58
CA HIS A 90 -19.66 -4.74 1.08
C HIS A 90 -19.05 -3.42 0.61
N ILE A 91 -19.32 -3.01 -0.64
CA ILE A 91 -18.81 -1.72 -1.17
C ILE A 91 -19.43 -0.53 -0.44
N GLU A 92 -20.74 -0.57 -0.16
CA GLU A 92 -21.39 0.51 0.60
C GLU A 92 -20.84 0.59 2.03
N LYS A 93 -20.65 -0.58 2.67
CA LYS A 93 -20.02 -0.68 3.99
C LYS A 93 -18.57 -0.18 4.01
N HIS A 94 -17.85 -0.25 2.90
CA HIS A 94 -16.47 0.25 2.82
C HIS A 94 -16.38 1.75 3.14
N PHE A 95 -17.33 2.54 2.63
CA PHE A 95 -17.38 3.99 2.80
C PHE A 95 -18.22 4.45 3.99
N THR A 96 -18.95 3.53 4.63
CA THR A 96 -19.87 3.88 5.73
C THR A 96 -19.19 3.65 7.07
N LYS A 97 -19.12 4.70 7.91
CA LYS A 97 -18.70 4.58 9.30
C LYS A 97 -19.83 3.93 10.12
N ALA A 98 -19.54 2.79 10.76
CA ALA A 98 -20.47 2.17 11.71
C ALA A 98 -20.47 2.93 13.05
N ASP A 99 -21.62 3.04 13.70
CA ASP A 99 -21.77 3.79 14.96
C ASP A 99 -20.85 3.30 16.09
N SER A 100 -20.50 2.00 16.08
CA SER A 100 -19.63 1.38 17.07
C SER A 100 -18.14 1.65 16.86
N TYR A 101 -17.74 2.27 15.73
CA TYR A 101 -16.33 2.45 15.38
C TYR A 101 -16.00 3.89 14.97
N PRO A 102 -14.77 4.34 15.24
CA PRO A 102 -14.38 5.73 15.03
C PRO A 102 -14.20 6.10 13.55
N PHE A 103 -14.01 5.14 12.64
CA PHE A 103 -13.76 5.36 11.22
C PHE A 103 -14.32 4.23 10.34
N SER A 104 -14.40 4.47 9.04
CA SER A 104 -14.77 3.53 7.98
C SER A 104 -13.57 2.72 7.48
N ALA A 105 -13.82 1.65 6.72
CA ALA A 105 -12.76 0.88 6.10
C ALA A 105 -12.01 1.68 5.02
N ALA A 106 -12.70 2.59 4.32
CA ALA A 106 -12.08 3.51 3.37
C ALA A 106 -11.09 4.46 4.07
N GLU A 107 -11.48 5.05 5.20
CA GLU A 107 -10.58 5.88 6.01
C GLU A 107 -9.38 5.09 6.54
N LEU A 108 -9.57 3.80 6.89
CA LEU A 108 -8.47 2.91 7.28
C LEU A 108 -7.50 2.61 6.13
N THR A 109 -7.99 2.36 4.91
CA THR A 109 -7.16 2.15 3.72
C THR A 109 -6.33 3.40 3.38
N GLU A 110 -6.97 4.57 3.38
CA GLU A 110 -6.29 5.85 3.14
C GLU A 110 -5.24 6.15 4.21
N CYS A 111 -5.55 5.89 5.48
CA CYS A 111 -4.59 6.05 6.57
C CYS A 111 -3.38 5.13 6.42
N TRP A 112 -3.60 3.91 5.93
CA TRP A 112 -2.51 2.98 5.66
C TRP A 112 -1.59 3.47 4.54
N ALA A 113 -2.15 4.01 3.46
CA ALA A 113 -1.33 4.58 2.38
C ALA A 113 -0.58 5.82 2.86
N ARG A 114 -1.29 6.69 3.59
CA ARG A 114 -0.74 7.92 4.15
C ARG A 114 0.40 7.66 5.14
N TYR A 115 0.27 6.65 5.99
CA TYR A 115 1.31 6.27 6.94
C TYR A 115 2.65 6.01 6.22
N TRP A 116 2.60 5.28 5.11
CA TRP A 116 3.80 4.98 4.31
C TRP A 116 4.27 6.16 3.46
N ASP A 117 3.36 6.93 2.90
CA ASP A 117 3.67 8.19 2.21
C ASP A 117 4.51 9.10 3.13
N VAL A 118 4.11 9.26 4.39
CA VAL A 118 4.82 10.10 5.36
C VAL A 118 6.18 9.54 5.74
N HIS A 119 6.26 8.24 6.04
CA HIS A 119 7.51 7.57 6.38
C HIS A 119 8.54 7.62 5.26
N THR A 120 8.09 7.38 4.04
CA THR A 120 8.97 7.37 2.86
C THR A 120 9.38 8.78 2.49
N ARG A 121 8.45 9.75 2.46
CA ARG A 121 8.75 11.13 2.06
C ARG A 121 9.49 11.97 3.09
N SER A 122 9.65 11.46 4.31
CA SER A 122 10.09 12.20 5.48
C SER A 122 9.09 13.29 5.91
N PRO A 123 8.60 13.26 7.16
CA PRO A 123 7.83 14.36 7.75
C PRO A 123 8.51 15.72 7.58
N LEU A 124 9.84 15.79 7.62
CA LEU A 124 10.58 17.05 7.45
C LEU A 124 10.30 17.69 6.10
N GLN A 125 10.43 16.92 5.02
CA GLN A 125 10.22 17.42 3.67
C GLN A 125 8.76 17.87 3.50
N ILE A 126 7.81 17.08 4.00
CA ILE A 126 6.40 17.44 3.86
C ILE A 126 6.05 18.69 4.67
N ILE A 127 6.63 18.86 5.86
CA ILE A 127 6.48 20.08 6.67
C ILE A 127 7.07 21.29 5.93
N GLN A 128 8.22 21.15 5.26
CA GLN A 128 8.82 22.22 4.47
C GLN A 128 7.96 22.62 3.26
N GLU A 129 7.26 21.66 2.66
CA GLU A 129 6.31 21.90 1.57
C GLU A 129 4.95 22.46 2.04
N ASP A 130 4.60 22.28 3.32
CA ASP A 130 3.35 22.76 3.93
C ASP A 130 3.59 24.06 4.72
N GLU A 131 3.30 25.20 4.09
CA GLU A 131 3.45 26.55 4.69
C GLU A 131 2.71 26.75 6.02
N VAL A 132 1.65 25.96 6.28
CA VAL A 132 0.87 26.06 7.51
C VAL A 132 1.56 25.30 8.62
N LEU A 133 1.94 24.04 8.37
CA LEU A 133 2.60 23.19 9.36
C LEU A 133 4.02 23.68 9.68
N SER A 134 4.72 24.26 8.70
CA SER A 134 6.03 24.88 8.94
C SER A 134 5.95 26.06 9.91
N ARG A 135 4.78 26.63 10.23
CA ARG A 135 4.65 27.70 11.23
C ARG A 135 4.20 27.20 12.60
N ASP A 136 3.93 25.90 12.76
CA ASP A 136 3.48 25.35 14.02
C ASP A 136 4.61 25.40 15.10
N PRO A 137 4.34 25.91 16.32
CA PRO A 137 5.36 26.03 17.36
C PRO A 137 5.96 24.70 17.84
N GLN A 138 5.16 23.63 17.91
CA GLN A 138 5.66 22.30 18.30
C GLN A 138 6.53 21.71 17.20
N VAL A 139 6.13 21.91 15.95
CA VAL A 139 6.94 21.54 14.78
C VAL A 139 8.26 22.30 14.77
N GLN A 140 8.24 23.62 14.94
CA GLN A 140 9.46 24.44 15.00
C GLN A 140 10.40 24.02 16.13
N LYS A 141 9.85 23.71 17.31
CA LYS A 141 10.62 23.14 18.41
C LYS A 141 11.23 21.78 18.02
N ALA A 142 10.49 20.90 17.38
CA ALA A 142 11.00 19.61 16.92
C ALA A 142 12.06 19.76 15.81
N LEU A 143 11.91 20.72 14.90
CA LEU A 143 12.90 21.05 13.88
C LEU A 143 14.22 21.52 14.49
N SER A 144 14.16 22.29 15.57
CA SER A 144 15.36 22.77 16.28
C SER A 144 16.19 21.66 16.95
N THR A 145 15.64 20.45 17.12
CA THR A 145 16.35 19.30 17.70
C THR A 145 16.99 18.39 16.65
N ILE A 146 16.74 18.62 15.36
CA ILE A 146 17.36 17.85 14.28
C ILE A 146 18.83 18.25 14.16
N ASP A 147 19.72 17.25 14.21
CA ASP A 147 21.13 17.46 13.93
C ASP A 147 21.31 17.85 12.45
N PRO A 148 21.86 19.04 12.14
CA PRO A 148 22.06 19.50 10.76
C PRO A 148 22.92 18.55 9.91
N ARG A 149 23.74 17.69 10.56
CA ARG A 149 24.56 16.67 9.88
C ARG A 149 23.75 15.47 9.39
N TYR A 150 22.52 15.31 9.88
CA TYR A 150 21.60 14.23 9.50
C TYR A 150 20.23 14.78 9.13
N PRO A 151 20.13 15.59 8.06
CA PRO A 151 18.91 16.31 7.70
C PRO A 151 17.75 15.39 7.30
N THR A 152 18.00 14.10 7.06
CA THR A 152 16.95 13.12 6.75
C THR A 152 16.29 12.51 7.98
N ARG A 153 16.80 12.77 9.19
CA ARG A 153 16.21 12.27 10.44
C ARG A 153 15.05 13.16 10.85
N TYR A 154 13.89 12.55 11.04
CA TYR A 154 12.73 13.19 11.67
C TYR A 154 12.50 12.61 13.07
N THR A 155 11.82 13.37 13.92
CA THR A 155 11.43 12.91 15.27
C THR A 155 10.04 12.29 15.24
N GLY A 156 9.74 11.39 16.19
CA GLY A 156 8.38 10.84 16.33
C GLY A 156 7.31 11.94 16.45
N VAL A 157 7.64 13.04 17.14
CA VAL A 157 6.76 14.21 17.26
C VAL A 157 6.39 14.79 15.89
N MET A 158 7.37 14.97 14.99
CA MET A 158 7.07 15.49 13.64
C MET A 158 6.16 14.55 12.85
N PHE A 159 6.39 13.25 12.97
CA PHE A 159 5.54 12.25 12.34
C PHE A 159 4.10 12.33 12.88
N ASP A 160 3.94 12.34 14.20
CA ASP A 160 2.63 12.38 14.86
C ASP A 160 1.87 13.68 14.58
N THR A 161 2.56 14.82 14.65
CA THR A 161 1.98 16.12 14.32
C THR A 161 1.49 16.13 12.87
N PHE A 162 2.29 15.61 11.95
CA PHE A 162 1.88 15.55 10.55
C PHE A 162 0.68 14.61 10.33
N MET A 163 0.69 13.43 10.97
CA MET A 163 -0.43 12.49 10.93
C MET A 163 -1.67 13.03 11.66
N SER A 164 -1.53 13.97 12.59
CA SER A 164 -2.66 14.46 13.40
C SER A 164 -3.21 15.82 12.92
N GLU A 165 -2.40 16.68 12.34
CA GLU A 165 -2.76 18.09 12.15
C GLU A 165 -2.66 18.56 10.70
N GLY A 166 -2.02 17.79 9.81
CA GLY A 166 -1.89 18.13 8.41
C GLY A 166 -3.23 18.38 7.71
N LYS A 167 -3.24 19.31 6.76
CA LYS A 167 -4.46 19.73 6.04
C LYS A 167 -5.21 18.56 5.42
N ASP A 168 -4.47 17.61 4.84
CA ASP A 168 -5.04 16.36 4.31
C ASP A 168 -5.22 15.29 5.40
N SER A 169 -4.47 15.35 6.50
CA SER A 169 -4.49 14.36 7.58
C SER A 169 -5.74 14.44 8.46
N LYS A 170 -6.49 15.55 8.43
CA LYS A 170 -7.73 15.73 9.22
C LYS A 170 -8.80 14.68 8.92
N SER A 171 -8.87 14.18 7.70
CA SER A 171 -9.76 13.08 7.32
C SER A 171 -9.04 11.75 7.15
N TYR A 172 -7.84 11.75 6.57
CA TYR A 172 -7.21 10.51 6.10
C TYR A 172 -6.30 9.83 7.13
N ALA A 173 -5.96 10.47 8.24
CA ALA A 173 -5.12 9.88 9.28
C ALA A 173 -5.88 9.64 10.61
N GLN A 174 -7.21 9.72 10.56
CA GLN A 174 -8.08 9.50 11.71
C GLN A 174 -7.83 8.16 12.44
N PRO A 175 -7.62 7.02 11.74
CA PRO A 175 -7.29 5.77 12.42
C PRO A 175 -6.00 5.81 13.25
N TYR A 176 -4.95 6.44 12.72
CA TYR A 176 -3.69 6.61 13.44
C TYR A 176 -3.85 7.53 14.65
N ARG A 177 -4.58 8.64 14.48
CA ARG A 177 -4.89 9.57 15.58
C ARG A 177 -5.68 8.88 16.68
N TRP A 178 -6.70 8.10 16.33
CA TRP A 178 -7.46 7.33 17.30
C TRP A 178 -6.56 6.39 18.12
N MET A 179 -5.58 5.72 17.50
CA MET A 179 -4.61 4.92 18.26
C MET A 179 -3.78 5.76 19.24
N LEU A 180 -3.34 6.96 18.83
CA LEU A 180 -2.61 7.88 19.72
C LEU A 180 -3.47 8.34 20.90
N GLU A 181 -4.75 8.63 20.67
CA GLU A 181 -5.71 9.07 21.70
C GLU A 181 -6.04 7.96 22.71
N VAL A 182 -6.12 6.71 22.24
CA VAL A 182 -6.43 5.55 23.08
C VAL A 182 -5.18 5.00 23.78
N SER A 183 -3.98 5.19 23.23
CA SER A 183 -2.77 4.63 23.80
C SER A 183 -2.30 5.35 25.06
N THR A 184 -2.02 4.57 26.10
CA THR A 184 -1.31 5.02 27.31
C THR A 184 0.21 4.83 27.20
N THR A 185 0.66 4.12 26.17
CA THR A 185 2.06 3.69 25.99
C THR A 185 2.87 4.67 25.13
N GLY A 186 2.17 5.50 24.35
CA GLY A 186 2.72 6.62 23.60
C GLY A 186 3.02 6.31 22.13
N SER A 187 3.48 7.34 21.43
CA SER A 187 3.63 7.37 19.97
C SER A 187 4.46 6.22 19.39
N ARG A 188 5.63 5.94 19.98
CA ARG A 188 6.54 4.91 19.45
C ARG A 188 5.90 3.53 19.43
N PHE A 189 5.04 3.25 20.39
CA PHE A 189 4.27 2.02 20.45
C PHE A 189 3.26 1.95 19.29
N VAL A 190 2.43 2.97 19.15
CA VAL A 190 1.45 3.12 18.06
C VAL A 190 2.13 3.02 16.69
N ASN A 191 3.23 3.75 16.48
CA ASN A 191 3.99 3.75 15.23
C ASN A 191 4.59 2.38 14.91
N SER A 192 5.01 1.62 15.91
CA SER A 192 5.56 0.27 15.69
C SER A 192 4.48 -0.77 15.35
N LEU A 193 3.28 -0.59 15.90
CA LEU A 193 2.16 -1.53 15.76
C LEU A 193 1.37 -1.35 14.46
N PHE A 194 1.14 -0.08 14.08
CA PHE A 194 0.19 0.30 13.05
C PHE A 194 0.31 -0.54 11.76
N PRO A 195 1.49 -0.69 11.12
CA PRO A 195 1.56 -1.34 9.81
C PRO A 195 1.21 -2.83 9.84
N ALA A 196 1.63 -3.57 10.86
CA ALA A 196 1.30 -4.98 10.99
C ALA A 196 -0.18 -5.17 11.34
N LEU A 197 -0.71 -4.33 12.23
CA LEU A 197 -2.10 -4.36 12.64
C LEU A 197 -3.05 -4.06 11.46
N VAL A 198 -2.80 -3.00 10.70
CA VAL A 198 -3.65 -2.64 9.56
C VAL A 198 -3.59 -3.69 8.47
N THR A 199 -2.39 -4.20 8.14
CA THR A 199 -2.22 -5.25 7.13
C THR A 199 -3.01 -6.50 7.48
N THR A 200 -2.90 -6.96 8.73
CA THR A 200 -3.58 -8.18 9.19
C THR A 200 -5.09 -7.99 9.28
N ALA A 201 -5.55 -6.85 9.78
CA ALA A 201 -6.96 -6.51 9.81
C ALA A 201 -7.62 -6.56 8.42
N PHE A 202 -6.92 -6.08 7.39
CA PHE A 202 -7.34 -6.14 5.99
C PHE A 202 -7.33 -7.54 5.35
N GLY A 203 -6.84 -8.56 6.07
CA GLY A 203 -7.06 -9.96 5.72
C GLY A 203 -8.39 -10.54 6.20
N SER A 204 -9.18 -9.76 6.94
CA SER A 204 -10.50 -10.15 7.48
C SER A 204 -11.66 -9.52 6.69
N PRO A 205 -12.89 -10.06 6.77
CA PRO A 205 -14.06 -9.43 6.16
C PRO A 205 -14.56 -8.17 6.89
N ASP A 206 -14.04 -7.87 8.08
CA ASP A 206 -14.44 -6.72 8.92
C ASP A 206 -13.18 -6.01 9.48
N PRO A 207 -12.41 -5.32 8.62
CA PRO A 207 -11.09 -4.81 8.97
C PRO A 207 -11.13 -3.76 10.08
N VAL A 208 -12.15 -2.91 10.13
CA VAL A 208 -12.24 -1.84 11.15
C VAL A 208 -12.41 -2.45 12.53
N ARG A 209 -13.32 -3.42 12.67
CA ARG A 209 -13.52 -4.13 13.94
C ARG A 209 -12.25 -4.83 14.38
N VAL A 210 -11.64 -5.65 13.52
CA VAL A 210 -10.43 -6.42 13.85
C VAL A 210 -9.30 -5.48 14.27
N PHE A 211 -9.12 -4.38 13.55
CA PHE A 211 -8.13 -3.36 13.89
C PHE A 211 -8.37 -2.77 15.29
N CYS A 212 -9.60 -2.30 15.57
CA CYS A 212 -9.92 -1.63 16.83
C CYS A 212 -9.84 -2.58 18.02
N GLU A 213 -10.48 -3.75 17.93
CA GLU A 213 -10.52 -4.75 19.01
C GLU A 213 -9.10 -5.29 19.31
N THR A 214 -8.29 -5.53 18.28
CA THR A 214 -6.92 -6.02 18.49
C THR A 214 -6.02 -4.97 19.12
N PHE A 215 -6.10 -3.71 18.66
CA PHE A 215 -5.34 -2.64 19.30
C PHE A 215 -5.73 -2.48 20.77
N TYR A 216 -7.03 -2.48 21.06
CA TYR A 216 -7.54 -2.38 22.41
C TYR A 216 -7.05 -3.52 23.30
N LEU A 217 -7.07 -4.77 22.81
CA LEU A 217 -6.54 -5.91 23.57
C LEU A 217 -5.04 -5.73 23.88
N ILE A 218 -4.25 -5.36 22.87
CA ILE A 218 -2.79 -5.21 23.02
C ILE A 218 -2.48 -4.10 24.04
N GLU A 219 -3.14 -2.94 23.95
CA GLU A 219 -2.92 -1.80 24.85
C GLU A 219 -3.27 -2.13 26.31
N HIS A 220 -4.32 -2.94 26.53
CA HIS A 220 -4.85 -3.28 27.85
C HIS A 220 -4.34 -4.61 28.42
N SER A 221 -3.50 -5.35 27.68
CA SER A 221 -2.86 -6.57 28.16
C SER A 221 -1.40 -6.28 28.54
N PRO A 222 -1.05 -6.20 29.85
CA PRO A 222 0.33 -5.95 30.27
C PRO A 222 1.32 -6.96 29.71
N GLN A 223 0.92 -8.23 29.58
CA GLN A 223 1.77 -9.29 29.05
C GLN A 223 2.11 -9.06 27.57
N LEU A 224 1.09 -8.81 26.72
CA LEU A 224 1.30 -8.55 25.30
C LEU A 224 2.07 -7.25 25.07
N LYS A 225 1.66 -6.19 25.77
CA LYS A 225 2.31 -4.89 25.71
C LYS A 225 3.79 -4.98 26.10
N ASN A 226 4.12 -5.59 27.24
CA ASN A 226 5.50 -5.72 27.70
C ASN A 226 6.35 -6.57 26.75
N GLY A 227 5.78 -7.64 26.18
CA GLY A 227 6.45 -8.46 25.17
C GLY A 227 6.83 -7.68 23.92
N LEU A 228 5.89 -6.88 23.38
CA LEU A 228 6.14 -6.04 22.19
C LEU A 228 7.10 -4.88 22.49
N MET A 229 7.00 -4.27 23.68
CA MET A 229 7.87 -3.18 24.10
C MET A 229 9.32 -3.65 24.34
N ALA A 230 9.54 -4.90 24.75
CA ALA A 230 10.87 -5.44 25.02
C ALA A 230 11.80 -5.43 23.80
N HIS A 231 11.24 -5.46 22.58
CA HIS A 231 11.99 -5.46 21.33
C HIS A 231 12.07 -4.08 20.68
N MET A 232 11.55 -3.03 21.31
CA MET A 232 11.61 -1.69 20.76
C MET A 232 13.03 -1.12 20.89
N ASN A 233 13.76 -1.12 19.77
CA ASN A 233 15.05 -0.45 19.59
C ASN A 233 14.86 0.97 19.03
N SER A 234 15.88 1.83 19.14
CA SER A 234 15.79 3.26 18.78
C SER A 234 15.45 3.52 17.31
N ASN A 235 15.53 2.51 16.44
CA ASN A 235 15.26 2.63 15.02
C ASN A 235 13.92 1.94 14.65
N ILE A 236 12.97 2.75 14.18
CA ILE A 236 11.62 2.29 13.84
C ILE A 236 11.60 1.20 12.76
N HIS A 237 12.55 1.19 11.83
CA HIS A 237 12.63 0.20 10.77
C HIS A 237 12.77 -1.23 11.33
N PHE A 238 13.64 -1.40 12.32
CA PHE A 238 13.80 -2.69 12.99
C PHE A 238 12.59 -3.04 13.86
N ASN A 239 11.97 -2.06 14.52
CA ASN A 239 10.79 -2.30 15.34
C ASN A 239 9.63 -2.90 14.53
N TRP A 240 9.44 -2.45 13.28
CA TRP A 240 8.43 -3.05 12.42
C TRP A 240 8.69 -4.51 12.13
N PHE A 241 9.94 -4.88 11.85
CA PHE A 241 10.30 -6.28 11.61
C PHE A 241 10.15 -7.15 12.87
N TYR A 242 10.80 -6.77 13.97
CA TYR A 242 10.74 -7.55 15.21
C TYR A 242 9.32 -7.76 15.71
N ASN A 243 8.45 -6.76 15.53
CA ASN A 243 7.07 -6.87 15.97
C ASN A 243 6.15 -7.51 14.93
N TRP A 244 6.55 -7.64 13.66
CA TRP A 244 5.72 -8.17 12.59
C TRP A 244 5.14 -9.54 12.93
N GLY A 245 6.01 -10.51 13.22
CA GLY A 245 5.61 -11.87 13.57
C GLY A 245 4.78 -11.94 14.85
N ASN A 246 5.17 -11.18 15.87
CA ASN A 246 4.46 -11.14 17.16
C ASN A 246 3.04 -10.55 17.00
N ILE A 247 2.89 -9.47 16.25
CA ILE A 247 1.59 -8.83 16.00
C ILE A 247 0.70 -9.75 15.18
N ILE A 248 1.23 -10.36 14.11
CA ILE A 248 0.48 -11.35 13.31
C ILE A 248 -0.03 -12.49 14.20
N HIS A 249 0.82 -13.00 15.09
CA HIS A 249 0.44 -14.09 15.99
C HIS A 249 -0.73 -13.68 16.91
N VAL A 250 -0.63 -12.50 17.53
CA VAL A 250 -1.71 -11.96 18.40
C VAL A 250 -3.00 -11.74 17.62
N VAL A 251 -2.93 -11.13 16.44
CA VAL A 251 -4.12 -10.89 15.58
C VAL A 251 -4.76 -12.22 15.17
N ASN A 252 -3.96 -13.21 14.76
CA ASN A 252 -4.47 -14.52 14.38
C ASN A 252 -5.14 -15.25 15.55
N GLN A 253 -4.57 -15.17 16.76
CA GLN A 253 -5.19 -15.73 17.95
C GLN A 253 -6.56 -15.10 18.22
N LEU A 254 -6.65 -13.77 18.15
CA LEU A 254 -7.91 -13.04 18.31
C LEU A 254 -8.94 -13.41 17.24
N MET A 255 -8.54 -13.45 15.97
CA MET A 255 -9.42 -13.85 14.88
C MET A 255 -9.96 -15.27 15.11
N HIS A 256 -9.12 -16.18 15.58
CA HIS A 256 -9.51 -17.55 15.91
C HIS A 256 -10.51 -17.59 17.09
N GLU A 257 -10.23 -16.88 18.19
CA GLU A 257 -11.13 -16.79 19.36
C GLU A 257 -12.49 -16.17 18.99
N ALA A 258 -12.49 -15.15 18.14
CA ALA A 258 -13.68 -14.50 17.62
C ALA A 258 -14.42 -15.32 16.54
N LYS A 259 -13.91 -16.51 16.18
CA LYS A 259 -14.43 -17.38 15.11
C LYS A 259 -14.54 -16.67 13.76
N MET A 260 -13.62 -15.74 13.48
CA MET A 260 -13.52 -15.06 12.20
C MET A 260 -12.78 -15.94 11.18
N PRO A 261 -13.07 -15.79 9.87
CA PRO A 261 -12.28 -16.44 8.83
C PRO A 261 -10.80 -16.08 8.97
N LEU A 262 -9.91 -17.04 8.69
CA LEU A 262 -8.46 -16.81 8.68
C LEU A 262 -8.08 -15.70 7.69
N PHE A 263 -6.93 -15.07 7.95
CA PHE A 263 -6.30 -14.11 7.05
C PHE A 263 -6.32 -14.61 5.61
N THR A 264 -6.88 -13.80 4.71
CA THR A 264 -6.89 -14.04 3.26
C THR A 264 -6.13 -12.91 2.57
N SER A 265 -5.15 -13.23 1.73
CA SER A 265 -4.46 -12.23 0.91
C SER A 265 -5.30 -11.84 -0.31
N GLY A 266 -5.01 -10.70 -0.93
CA GLY A 266 -5.65 -10.33 -2.19
C GLY A 266 -5.30 -11.30 -3.33
N VAL A 267 -4.11 -11.88 -3.29
CA VAL A 267 -3.66 -12.89 -4.25
C VAL A 267 -4.49 -14.16 -4.16
N ASP A 268 -4.82 -14.63 -2.94
CA ASP A 268 -5.70 -15.79 -2.77
C ASP A 268 -7.08 -15.55 -3.43
N VAL A 269 -7.61 -14.34 -3.31
CA VAL A 269 -8.87 -13.93 -3.96
C VAL A 269 -8.73 -13.89 -5.48
N ILE A 270 -7.60 -13.41 -6.00
CA ILE A 270 -7.32 -13.43 -7.44
C ILE A 270 -7.29 -14.87 -7.96
N GLU A 271 -6.60 -15.78 -7.28
CA GLU A 271 -6.40 -17.14 -7.79
C GLU A 271 -7.63 -18.04 -7.70
N ARG A 272 -8.46 -17.82 -6.69
CA ARG A 272 -9.62 -18.69 -6.39
C ARG A 272 -10.96 -18.06 -6.76
N GLY A 273 -11.00 -16.76 -6.98
CA GLY A 273 -12.24 -15.98 -7.11
C GLY A 273 -12.53 -15.43 -8.50
N PRO A 274 -13.50 -14.50 -8.61
CA PRO A 274 -13.92 -13.88 -9.87
C PRO A 274 -12.82 -13.11 -10.60
N LEU A 275 -11.79 -12.68 -9.87
CA LEU A 275 -10.64 -11.96 -10.42
C LEU A 275 -9.64 -12.87 -11.15
N LYS A 276 -9.81 -14.20 -11.09
CA LYS A 276 -8.98 -15.15 -11.84
C LYS A 276 -9.04 -14.90 -13.35
N THR A 277 -10.19 -14.43 -13.84
CA THR A 277 -10.39 -14.11 -15.26
C THR A 277 -10.13 -12.63 -15.57
N HIS A 278 -9.67 -11.85 -14.58
CA HIS A 278 -9.40 -10.44 -14.81
C HIS A 278 -8.15 -10.30 -15.69
N PRO A 279 -8.22 -9.55 -16.81
CA PRO A 279 -7.16 -9.52 -17.82
C PRO A 279 -5.80 -9.09 -17.25
N ILE A 280 -5.80 -8.14 -16.30
CA ILE A 280 -4.57 -7.62 -15.67
C ILE A 280 -4.16 -8.40 -14.42
N TYR A 281 -5.04 -8.56 -13.42
CA TYR A 281 -4.65 -9.13 -12.14
C TYR A 281 -4.21 -10.60 -12.16
N GLN A 282 -4.67 -11.40 -13.12
CA GLN A 282 -4.14 -12.76 -13.29
C GLN A 282 -2.64 -12.78 -13.65
N LEU A 283 -2.15 -11.73 -14.34
CA LEU A 283 -0.73 -11.56 -14.69
C LEU A 283 0.07 -11.19 -13.44
N TYR A 284 -0.47 -10.24 -12.66
CA TYR A 284 0.17 -9.82 -11.42
C TYR A 284 0.24 -10.95 -10.39
N ALA A 285 -0.74 -11.85 -10.32
CA ALA A 285 -0.66 -13.04 -9.48
C ALA A 285 0.58 -13.91 -9.83
N LYS A 286 0.93 -14.02 -11.12
CA LYS A 286 2.16 -14.71 -11.55
C LYS A 286 3.42 -13.91 -11.20
N ARG A 287 3.42 -12.58 -11.38
CA ARG A 287 4.54 -11.71 -10.98
C ARG A 287 4.82 -11.78 -9.48
N ILE A 288 3.78 -11.87 -8.66
CA ILE A 288 3.92 -11.99 -7.20
C ILE A 288 4.59 -13.31 -6.81
N LYS A 289 4.22 -14.43 -7.46
CA LYS A 289 4.91 -15.72 -7.22
C LYS A 289 6.39 -15.64 -7.53
N LYS A 290 6.75 -14.97 -8.63
CA LYS A 290 8.14 -14.68 -9.00
C LYS A 290 8.82 -13.82 -7.92
N LEU A 291 8.24 -12.69 -7.55
CA LEU A 291 8.74 -11.84 -6.46
C LEU A 291 8.99 -12.65 -5.18
N PHE A 292 8.05 -13.51 -4.78
CA PHE A 292 8.20 -14.35 -3.58
C PHE A 292 9.32 -15.36 -3.70
N ALA A 293 9.48 -16.01 -4.86
CA ALA A 293 10.63 -16.87 -5.11
C ALA A 293 11.96 -16.08 -5.00
N GLY A 294 12.01 -14.87 -5.54
CA GLY A 294 13.17 -13.98 -5.45
C GLY A 294 13.47 -13.55 -4.01
N LEU A 295 12.46 -13.12 -3.25
CA LEU A 295 12.61 -12.75 -1.85
C LEU A 295 13.08 -13.93 -1.00
N LEU A 296 12.58 -15.15 -1.27
CA LEU A 296 13.04 -16.37 -0.61
C LEU A 296 14.49 -16.69 -0.96
N LEU A 297 14.91 -16.57 -2.23
CA LEU A 297 16.29 -16.86 -2.64
C LEU A 297 17.29 -15.84 -2.07
N PHE A 298 16.94 -14.56 -2.08
CA PHE A 298 17.74 -13.50 -1.44
C PHE A 298 17.92 -13.79 0.07
N SER A 299 16.85 -14.28 0.69
CA SER A 299 16.82 -14.70 2.09
C SER A 299 17.71 -15.93 2.39
N PHE A 300 18.08 -16.73 1.38
CA PHE A 300 18.93 -17.93 1.53
C PHE A 300 20.40 -17.71 1.08
N GLY A 301 20.86 -16.47 0.92
CA GLY A 301 22.29 -16.16 0.75
C GLY A 301 22.82 -16.22 -0.68
N ALA A 302 21.98 -15.99 -1.69
CA ALA A 302 22.49 -15.72 -3.05
C ALA A 302 22.98 -14.27 -3.13
N GLU A 303 24.29 -14.07 -3.23
CA GLU A 303 24.92 -12.76 -3.50
C GLU A 303 24.20 -12.06 -4.65
N SER A 304 23.42 -11.02 -4.35
CA SER A 304 22.77 -10.22 -5.39
C SER A 304 23.75 -9.16 -5.90
N PRO A 305 24.03 -9.09 -7.21
CA PRO A 305 24.90 -8.08 -7.79
C PRO A 305 24.20 -6.72 -7.76
N GLY A 306 24.67 -5.81 -6.90
CA GLY A 306 24.18 -4.42 -6.86
C GLY A 306 23.90 -3.85 -5.47
N ALA A 307 24.60 -4.33 -4.44
CA ALA A 307 24.40 -3.90 -3.05
C ALA A 307 24.48 -2.37 -2.88
N ILE A 308 23.36 -1.79 -2.42
CA ILE A 308 23.28 -0.43 -1.88
C ILE A 308 24.24 -0.35 -0.70
N THR A 309 25.17 0.59 -0.73
CA THR A 309 26.21 0.78 0.29
C THR A 309 25.59 1.38 1.57
N ILE A 310 24.95 0.53 2.36
CA ILE A 310 24.68 0.80 3.78
C ILE A 310 26.01 0.60 4.51
N LYS A 311 26.32 1.42 5.54
CA LYS A 311 27.55 1.26 6.33
C LYS A 311 27.67 -0.19 6.83
N GLU A 312 28.84 -0.80 6.60
CA GLU A 312 29.10 -2.25 6.80
C GLU A 312 28.62 -2.80 8.17
N GLU A 313 28.73 -2.02 9.23
CA GLU A 313 28.36 -2.46 10.58
C GLU A 313 26.84 -2.56 10.83
N ASP A 314 26.04 -1.75 10.14
CA ASP A 314 24.57 -1.78 10.23
C ASP A 314 23.97 -2.71 9.16
N SER A 315 24.62 -2.82 7.99
CA SER A 315 24.20 -3.70 6.91
C SER A 315 24.36 -5.17 7.27
N THR A 316 25.46 -5.55 7.92
CA THR A 316 25.72 -6.95 8.31
C THR A 316 24.72 -7.40 9.37
N LYS A 317 24.36 -6.54 10.33
CA LYS A 317 23.32 -6.84 11.32
C LYS A 317 21.92 -6.90 10.72
N PHE A 318 21.63 -6.05 9.74
CA PHE A 318 20.34 -6.02 9.04
C PHE A 318 20.18 -7.21 8.10
N VAL A 319 21.22 -7.59 7.36
CA VAL A 319 21.26 -8.77 6.51
C VAL A 319 21.23 -10.04 7.37
N ASP A 320 22.06 -10.16 8.41
CA ASP A 320 22.00 -11.27 9.37
C ASP A 320 20.62 -11.39 10.03
N PHE A 321 19.97 -10.26 10.32
CA PHE A 321 18.63 -10.23 10.88
C PHE A 321 17.58 -10.65 9.83
N MET A 322 17.65 -10.14 8.61
CA MET A 322 16.78 -10.55 7.51
C MET A 322 16.93 -12.03 7.18
N GLU A 323 18.16 -12.57 7.19
CA GLU A 323 18.51 -14.00 7.02
C GLU A 323 18.06 -14.86 8.21
N ARG A 324 18.04 -14.31 9.43
CA ARG A 324 17.46 -14.96 10.63
C ARG A 324 15.94 -14.79 10.77
N ASP A 325 15.30 -13.90 10.02
CA ASP A 325 13.86 -13.59 10.11
C ASP A 325 13.07 -13.94 8.83
N VAL A 326 13.74 -14.58 7.86
CA VAL A 326 13.19 -15.51 6.84
C VAL A 326 12.26 -16.55 7.47
N TYR A 327 12.33 -16.73 8.79
CA TYR A 327 11.42 -17.53 9.59
C TYR A 327 10.02 -16.95 9.74
N SER A 328 9.76 -15.67 9.40
CA SER A 328 8.39 -15.24 9.15
C SER A 328 7.97 -15.84 7.81
N LYS A 329 7.20 -16.93 7.84
CA LYS A 329 6.57 -17.60 6.68
C LYS A 329 5.56 -16.70 5.93
N HIS A 330 5.72 -15.38 6.03
CA HIS A 330 4.80 -14.34 5.61
C HIS A 330 5.51 -13.48 4.57
N THR A 331 5.70 -14.03 3.35
CA THR A 331 6.18 -13.27 2.17
C THR A 331 5.37 -11.99 1.91
N TRP A 332 4.18 -11.90 2.51
CA TRP A 332 3.32 -10.71 2.60
C TRP A 332 3.93 -9.51 3.32
N ILE A 333 4.99 -9.67 4.11
CA ILE A 333 5.63 -8.57 4.85
C ILE A 333 6.09 -7.43 3.93
N ALA A 334 6.51 -7.74 2.69
CA ALA A 334 6.90 -6.73 1.73
C ALA A 334 5.76 -5.73 1.44
N PHE A 335 4.53 -6.24 1.29
CA PHE A 335 3.33 -5.43 1.09
C PHE A 335 2.85 -4.71 2.34
N GLY A 336 3.16 -5.27 3.51
CA GLY A 336 2.85 -4.65 4.80
C GLY A 336 3.80 -3.52 5.17
N LEU A 337 5.04 -3.59 4.70
CA LEU A 337 6.14 -2.65 4.98
C LEU A 337 6.71 -1.98 3.69
N PRO A 338 5.90 -1.44 2.78
CA PRO A 338 6.35 -0.87 1.51
C PRO A 338 7.18 0.42 1.66
N GLY A 339 7.29 0.98 2.87
CA GLY A 339 8.22 2.07 3.16
C GLY A 339 9.66 1.63 3.39
N GLN A 340 9.91 0.34 3.62
CA GLN A 340 11.26 -0.19 3.72
C GLN A 340 11.94 -0.07 2.35
N PRO A 341 13.13 0.56 2.23
CA PRO A 341 13.77 0.84 0.94
C PRO A 341 13.88 -0.39 0.03
N ASN A 342 14.27 -1.53 0.58
CA ASN A 342 14.40 -2.77 -0.19
C ASN A 342 13.04 -3.25 -0.70
N TYR A 343 12.03 -3.36 0.18
CA TYR A 343 10.69 -3.80 -0.24
C TYR A 343 10.07 -2.83 -1.23
N ARG A 344 10.23 -1.52 -1.03
CA ARG A 344 9.77 -0.50 -1.98
C ARG A 344 10.38 -0.71 -3.36
N ALA A 345 11.71 -0.88 -3.44
CA ALA A 345 12.40 -1.09 -4.70
C ALA A 345 11.94 -2.38 -5.38
N TYR A 346 11.82 -3.48 -4.62
CA TYR A 346 11.32 -4.76 -5.14
C TYR A 346 9.87 -4.67 -5.63
N LEU A 347 8.98 -4.06 -4.86
CA LEU A 347 7.58 -3.87 -5.24
C LEU A 347 7.47 -2.95 -6.46
N GLY A 348 8.23 -1.86 -6.50
CA GLY A 348 8.26 -0.94 -7.64
C GLY A 348 8.78 -1.59 -8.93
N HIS A 349 9.78 -2.44 -8.82
CA HIS A 349 10.37 -3.14 -9.95
C HIS A 349 9.45 -4.27 -10.46
N TYR A 350 9.01 -5.16 -9.57
CA TYR A 350 8.24 -6.35 -9.96
C TYR A 350 6.74 -6.12 -10.06
N LEU A 351 6.20 -5.17 -9.30
CA LEU A 351 4.78 -4.88 -9.19
C LEU A 351 4.47 -3.37 -9.33
N PRO A 352 5.00 -2.67 -10.35
CA PRO A 352 4.56 -1.31 -10.63
C PRO A 352 3.09 -1.31 -11.06
N PRO A 353 2.35 -0.20 -10.89
CA PRO A 353 1.02 -0.04 -11.45
C PRO A 353 1.01 -0.31 -12.98
N PRO A 354 -0.02 -1.00 -13.51
CA PRO A 354 -0.03 -1.47 -14.90
C PRO A 354 -0.03 -0.33 -15.93
N CYS A 355 -0.70 0.78 -15.62
CA CYS A 355 -0.79 1.94 -16.48
C CYS A 355 -0.71 3.21 -15.65
N ILE A 356 0.17 4.15 -16.03
CA ILE A 356 0.30 5.45 -15.38
C ILE A 356 0.24 6.53 -16.46
N HIS A 357 -0.78 7.40 -16.38
CA HIS A 357 -0.92 8.56 -17.24
C HIS A 357 -0.26 9.77 -16.58
N PHE A 358 0.85 10.20 -17.16
CA PHE A 358 1.47 11.49 -16.91
C PHE A 358 0.91 12.54 -17.88
N SER A 359 1.20 13.82 -17.63
CA SER A 359 0.74 14.89 -18.53
C SER A 359 1.40 14.87 -19.92
N ASN A 360 2.61 14.29 -20.03
CA ASN A 360 3.41 14.23 -21.26
C ASN A 360 3.57 12.81 -21.84
N MET A 361 3.26 11.76 -21.08
CA MET A 361 3.42 10.36 -21.53
C MET A 361 2.48 9.40 -20.81
N THR A 362 2.33 8.19 -21.34
CA THR A 362 1.69 7.07 -20.63
C THR A 362 2.71 5.95 -20.48
N TYR A 363 2.94 5.52 -19.24
CA TYR A 363 3.79 4.39 -18.91
C TYR A 363 2.96 3.11 -18.80
N TYR A 364 3.44 2.02 -19.41
CA TYR A 364 2.80 0.71 -19.37
C TYR A 364 3.77 -0.32 -18.79
N ALA A 365 3.39 -1.00 -17.71
CA ALA A 365 4.23 -2.01 -17.07
C ALA A 365 4.09 -3.39 -17.74
N TYR A 366 4.40 -3.48 -19.03
CA TYR A 366 4.18 -4.69 -19.84
C TYR A 366 5.22 -5.79 -19.57
N GLU A 367 6.46 -5.43 -19.23
CA GLU A 367 7.51 -6.42 -18.95
C GLU A 367 7.40 -6.97 -17.53
N THR A 368 7.62 -8.27 -17.41
CA THR A 368 7.95 -8.87 -16.12
C THR A 368 9.48 -8.87 -16.03
N PRO A 369 10.09 -8.09 -15.12
CA PRO A 369 11.54 -8.14 -14.97
C PRO A 369 11.98 -9.57 -14.69
N GLN A 370 13.01 -10.02 -15.39
CA GLN A 370 13.56 -11.35 -15.15
C GLN A 370 14.33 -11.33 -13.83
N LEU A 371 13.94 -12.21 -12.88
CA LEU A 371 14.72 -12.44 -11.65
C LEU A 371 16.07 -13.10 -11.95
N TYR A 372 16.12 -13.88 -13.04
CA TYR A 372 17.29 -14.58 -13.57
C TYR A 372 17.13 -14.65 -15.08
N GLU A 373 18.23 -14.48 -15.83
CA GLU A 373 18.31 -14.83 -17.25
C GLU A 373 18.17 -16.35 -17.39
N THR A 374 16.94 -16.84 -17.36
CA THR A 374 16.63 -18.19 -17.81
C THR A 374 16.05 -18.07 -19.21
N ASP A 375 16.69 -18.72 -20.18
CA ASP A 375 16.32 -18.79 -21.60
C ASP A 375 14.89 -19.29 -21.88
N ASP A 376 14.11 -19.61 -20.84
CA ASP A 376 12.70 -19.97 -20.95
C ASP A 376 11.81 -18.74 -21.20
N LYS A 377 11.74 -18.42 -22.50
CA LYS A 377 10.59 -17.93 -23.25
C LYS A 377 9.84 -16.73 -22.66
N LYS A 378 10.06 -15.61 -23.35
CA LYS A 378 9.19 -14.43 -23.44
C LYS A 378 7.71 -14.81 -23.65
N GLU A 379 6.98 -15.13 -22.60
CA GLU A 379 5.52 -15.27 -22.65
C GLU A 379 4.84 -14.54 -21.49
N GLU A 380 4.88 -13.21 -21.57
CA GLU A 380 3.84 -12.35 -21.01
C GLU A 380 3.78 -11.10 -21.88
N PHE A 381 2.90 -11.13 -22.89
CA PHE A 381 2.79 -10.20 -24.02
C PHE A 381 4.03 -10.14 -24.92
N LYS A 382 3.82 -10.30 -26.23
CA LYS A 382 4.93 -10.27 -27.20
C LYS A 382 5.47 -8.86 -27.42
N THR A 383 4.68 -7.81 -27.13
CA THR A 383 5.03 -6.40 -27.35
C THR A 383 4.28 -5.46 -26.38
N VAL A 384 4.77 -4.22 -26.24
CA VAL A 384 4.10 -3.11 -25.52
C VAL A 384 2.71 -2.85 -26.08
N GLU A 385 2.59 -2.87 -27.42
CA GLU A 385 1.35 -2.58 -28.14
C GLU A 385 0.23 -3.56 -27.76
N ALA A 386 0.55 -4.84 -27.58
CA ALA A 386 -0.43 -5.83 -27.17
C ALA A 386 -0.96 -5.58 -25.75
N PHE A 387 -0.06 -5.21 -24.81
CA PHE A 387 -0.45 -4.87 -23.45
C PHE A 387 -1.23 -3.56 -23.39
N LYS A 388 -0.82 -2.55 -24.17
CA LYS A 388 -1.54 -1.30 -24.35
C LYS A 388 -2.96 -1.54 -24.86
N GLN A 389 -3.14 -2.32 -25.93
CA GLN A 389 -4.45 -2.65 -26.47
C GLN A 389 -5.35 -3.34 -25.43
N LEU A 390 -4.77 -4.21 -24.59
CA LEU A 390 -5.49 -4.85 -23.49
C LEU A 390 -5.98 -3.82 -22.45
N ILE A 391 -5.10 -2.93 -22.01
CA ILE A 391 -5.43 -1.87 -21.04
C ILE A 391 -6.47 -0.89 -21.62
N ASP A 392 -6.28 -0.46 -22.88
CA ASP A 392 -7.20 0.46 -23.55
C ASP A 392 -8.59 -0.18 -23.71
N GLY A 393 -8.66 -1.45 -24.09
CA GLY A 393 -9.91 -2.22 -24.16
C GLY A 393 -10.60 -2.36 -22.80
N LEU A 394 -9.84 -2.65 -21.74
CA LEU A 394 -10.37 -2.73 -20.39
C LEU A 394 -10.87 -1.37 -19.88
N ASN A 395 -10.10 -0.29 -20.10
CA ASN A 395 -10.49 1.07 -19.76
C ASN A 395 -11.79 1.46 -20.46
N GLU A 396 -11.95 1.09 -21.74
CA GLU A 396 -13.17 1.34 -22.50
C GLU A 396 -14.37 0.56 -21.95
N GLN A 397 -14.18 -0.72 -21.65
CA GLN A 397 -15.19 -1.58 -21.03
C GLN A 397 -15.69 -0.98 -19.70
N VAL A 398 -14.75 -0.62 -18.82
CA VAL A 398 -15.06 -0.03 -17.51
C VAL A 398 -15.69 1.35 -17.66
N ARG A 399 -15.26 2.17 -18.63
CA ARG A 399 -15.84 3.48 -18.93
C ARG A 399 -17.31 3.36 -19.32
N LYS A 400 -17.65 2.43 -20.23
CA LYS A 400 -19.04 2.14 -20.62
C LYS A 400 -19.90 1.75 -19.42
N TYR A 401 -19.40 0.86 -18.57
CA TYR A 401 -20.10 0.47 -17.35
C TYR A 401 -20.32 1.66 -16.40
N LYS A 402 -19.28 2.47 -16.13
CA LYS A 402 -19.37 3.65 -15.26
C LYS A 402 -20.35 4.70 -15.80
N ASN A 403 -20.33 4.92 -17.11
CA ASN A 403 -21.25 5.81 -17.81
C ASN A 403 -22.70 5.32 -17.68
N ALA A 404 -22.96 4.05 -17.97
CA ALA A 404 -24.29 3.45 -17.83
C ALA A 404 -24.81 3.47 -16.39
N LYS A 405 -23.94 3.16 -15.42
CA LYS A 405 -24.25 3.28 -13.99
C LYS A 405 -24.64 4.71 -13.63
N LYS A 406 -23.86 5.70 -14.08
CA LYS A 406 -24.13 7.11 -13.81
C LYS A 406 -25.44 7.58 -14.43
N ALA A 407 -25.77 7.13 -15.64
CA ALA A 407 -27.05 7.44 -16.27
C ALA A 407 -28.23 6.87 -15.47
N MET A 408 -28.14 5.61 -15.04
CA MET A 408 -29.15 4.98 -14.20
C MET A 408 -29.36 5.72 -12.87
N GLU A 409 -28.28 6.13 -12.20
CA GLU A 409 -28.34 6.93 -10.96
C GLU A 409 -29.03 8.28 -11.14
N LEU A 410 -28.97 8.84 -12.34
CA LEU A 410 -29.63 10.09 -12.72
C LEU A 410 -31.05 9.89 -13.27
N GLY A 411 -31.56 8.64 -13.33
CA GLY A 411 -32.86 8.32 -13.92
C GLY A 411 -32.90 8.45 -15.45
N LEU A 412 -31.74 8.38 -16.11
CA LEU A 412 -31.58 8.49 -17.57
C LEU A 412 -31.40 7.10 -18.22
N PRO A 413 -31.66 6.98 -19.54
CA PRO A 413 -31.31 5.77 -20.30
C PRO A 413 -29.83 5.39 -20.18
N VAL A 414 -29.53 4.11 -20.06
CA VAL A 414 -28.17 3.59 -19.78
C VAL A 414 -27.12 3.91 -20.87
N ASP A 415 -27.55 4.34 -22.05
CA ASP A 415 -26.71 4.71 -23.18
C ASP A 415 -26.47 6.23 -23.32
N THR A 416 -27.01 7.04 -22.40
CA THR A 416 -26.96 8.51 -22.49
C THR A 416 -25.54 9.10 -22.59
N PHE A 417 -24.54 8.45 -22.00
CA PHE A 417 -23.16 8.96 -21.93
C PHE A 417 -22.16 8.16 -22.78
N ASN A 418 -22.63 7.29 -23.68
CA ASN A 418 -21.76 6.41 -24.48
C ASN A 418 -21.20 7.05 -25.74
#